data_AF-A0A933UNX7-F1
#
_entry.id   AF-A0A933UNX7-F1
#
_cell.length_a   1.000
_cell.length_b   1.000
_cell.length_c   1.000
_cell.angle_alpha   90.00
_cell.angle_beta   90.00
_cell.angle_gamma   90.00
#
_symmetry.space_group_name_H-M   'P 1'
#
loop_
_entity.id
_entity.type
_entity.pdbx_description
1 polymer ?
#
loop_
_entity_poly.entity_id
_entity_poly.type
_entity_poly.pdbx_seq_one_letter_code
_entity_poly.pdbx_strand_id
1 'polypeptide(L)'
;MYLTRLADICRAAGLDVVEVRGWKRRGHGPMTAVKTIVCHHTAGPKKGNMPSLNVITNGRPGLSGPLSQLGLGRDGTVYVIAAGLAYHAGQVRSSSYANAYSIGIEAEATGVDPWPAVQLDAYGELCAALVRAYDLTVSRVLGHKEVCYPAGRKSDPNFSMPDFRARVTKVLKAPATVPVGTPAQIFSAVWARDAVKGPWMTPDNPTRAAQSVIGTTFPDQVKATDAANAAARTFPAVAADARATAAAATALAGAAAALGATATPVAADAAQTRAAADRSEAMLTALEASVRTSMAEAVKAAVEASRVRVHVTVRSRSAAAPPAAPAAADPSSASGSAPHFR
;
A
#
# COMPACT_ATOMS: atom_id res chain seq x y z
N MET A 1 -17.46 23.92 16.17
CA MET A 1 -16.36 23.91 15.18
C MET A 1 -16.28 25.23 14.40
N TYR A 2 -15.14 25.53 13.80
CA TYR A 2 -15.00 26.55 12.74
C TYR A 2 -14.82 25.82 11.40
N LEU A 3 -15.49 26.28 10.35
CA LEU A 3 -15.54 25.68 9.02
C LEU A 3 -14.32 26.07 8.15
N THR A 4 -13.11 25.86 8.67
CA THR A 4 -11.85 26.37 8.09
C THR A 4 -11.46 25.80 6.72
N ARG A 5 -12.21 24.83 6.20
CA ARG A 5 -12.05 24.21 4.85
C ARG A 5 -13.00 24.77 3.78
N LEU A 6 -13.87 25.75 4.07
CA LEU A 6 -14.87 26.26 3.11
C LEU A 6 -14.26 26.67 1.76
N ALA A 7 -13.14 27.40 1.75
CA ALA A 7 -12.46 27.81 0.52
C ALA A 7 -11.97 26.61 -0.32
N ASP A 8 -11.49 25.55 0.34
CA ASP A 8 -10.97 24.35 -0.34
C ASP A 8 -12.12 23.49 -0.89
N ILE A 9 -13.25 23.43 -0.17
CA ILE A 9 -14.49 22.79 -0.63
C ILE A 9 -15.02 23.46 -1.90
N CYS A 10 -15.00 24.81 -1.95
CA CYS A 10 -15.44 25.56 -3.13
C CYS A 10 -14.49 25.36 -4.32
N ARG A 11 -13.17 25.45 -4.10
CA ARG A 11 -12.16 25.20 -5.16
C ARG A 11 -12.22 23.77 -5.71
N ALA A 12 -12.49 22.77 -4.86
CA ALA A 12 -12.64 21.38 -5.29
C ALA A 12 -13.86 21.15 -6.20
N ALA A 13 -14.84 22.06 -6.18
CA ALA A 13 -15.97 22.08 -7.10
C ALA A 13 -15.74 22.97 -8.35
N GLY A 14 -14.49 23.42 -8.58
CA GLY A 14 -14.13 24.24 -9.74
C GLY A 14 -14.57 25.70 -9.68
N LEU A 15 -15.02 26.18 -8.51
CA LEU A 15 -15.46 27.56 -8.31
C LEU A 15 -14.28 28.51 -8.07
N ASP A 16 -14.38 29.72 -8.61
CA ASP A 16 -13.48 30.83 -8.26
C ASP A 16 -13.76 31.32 -6.84
N VAL A 17 -12.69 31.52 -6.05
CA VAL A 17 -12.77 31.71 -4.59
C VAL A 17 -11.92 32.87 -4.10
N VAL A 18 -12.59 33.89 -3.56
CA VAL A 18 -11.98 35.03 -2.85
C VAL A 18 -12.06 34.79 -1.35
N GLU A 19 -10.90 34.62 -0.69
CA GLU A 19 -10.81 34.51 0.77
C GLU A 19 -10.79 35.90 1.42
N VAL A 20 -11.89 36.30 2.08
CA VAL A 20 -11.96 37.61 2.75
C VAL A 20 -11.04 37.62 3.97
N ARG A 21 -10.13 38.62 4.05
CA ARG A 21 -9.10 38.75 5.10
C ARG A 21 -9.64 38.37 6.49
N GLY A 22 -9.06 37.32 7.07
CA GLY A 22 -9.39 36.83 8.42
C GLY A 22 -10.57 35.86 8.55
N TRP A 23 -11.22 35.43 7.45
CA TRP A 23 -12.43 34.59 7.49
C TRP A 23 -12.32 33.33 8.36
N LYS A 24 -11.16 32.67 8.37
CA LYS A 24 -10.89 31.45 9.17
C LYS A 24 -11.08 31.65 10.70
N ARG A 25 -11.10 32.90 11.17
CA ARG A 25 -11.38 33.28 12.57
C ARG A 25 -12.64 34.16 12.73
N ARG A 26 -13.31 34.56 11.64
CA ARG A 26 -14.50 35.42 11.70
C ARG A 26 -15.75 34.58 12.02
N GLY A 27 -16.57 35.09 12.93
CA GLY A 27 -17.83 34.51 13.36
C GLY A 27 -18.21 34.97 14.77
N HIS A 28 -19.50 34.91 15.09
CA HIS A 28 -20.05 35.18 16.43
C HIS A 28 -19.87 33.96 17.34
N GLY A 29 -18.64 33.45 17.41
CA GLY A 29 -18.31 32.14 17.98
C GLY A 29 -18.38 30.97 16.98
N PRO A 30 -18.19 29.73 17.46
CA PRO A 30 -18.18 28.54 16.62
C PRO A 30 -19.59 28.11 16.16
N MET A 31 -19.65 27.38 15.04
CA MET A 31 -20.83 26.60 14.66
C MET A 31 -21.01 25.41 15.62
N THR A 32 -22.25 25.06 16.00
CA THR A 32 -22.54 23.83 16.75
C THR A 32 -22.43 22.62 15.83
N ALA A 33 -23.09 22.66 14.67
CA ALA A 33 -22.96 21.68 13.59
C ALA A 33 -23.35 22.32 12.25
N VAL A 34 -23.29 21.56 11.16
CA VAL A 34 -23.93 21.93 9.89
C VAL A 34 -25.09 20.97 9.66
N LYS A 35 -26.31 21.49 9.50
CA LYS A 35 -27.56 20.73 9.30
C LYS A 35 -28.40 21.28 8.15
N THR A 36 -28.11 22.48 7.66
CA THR A 36 -28.90 23.20 6.64
C THR A 36 -28.01 24.22 5.91
N ILE A 37 -28.26 24.41 4.61
CA ILE A 37 -27.71 25.50 3.80
C ILE A 37 -28.88 26.46 3.53
N VAL A 38 -28.76 27.70 3.98
CA VAL A 38 -29.77 28.74 3.76
C VAL A 38 -29.32 29.64 2.61
N CYS A 39 -30.15 29.67 1.58
CA CYS A 39 -29.97 30.50 0.40
C CYS A 39 -30.66 31.86 0.62
N HIS A 40 -29.93 32.94 0.39
CA HIS A 40 -30.42 34.32 0.50
C HIS A 40 -30.25 35.06 -0.83
N HIS A 41 -30.83 36.27 -0.90
CA HIS A 41 -30.32 37.34 -1.75
C HIS A 41 -29.99 38.59 -0.91
N THR A 42 -29.03 39.37 -1.37
CA THR A 42 -28.60 40.59 -0.68
C THR A 42 -29.62 41.73 -0.73
N ALA A 43 -30.54 41.70 -1.69
CA ALA A 43 -31.36 42.86 -2.10
C ALA A 43 -30.48 44.09 -2.46
N GLY A 44 -29.28 43.81 -2.99
CA GLY A 44 -28.21 44.79 -3.20
C GLY A 44 -28.36 45.66 -4.45
N PRO A 45 -27.46 46.65 -4.63
CA PRO A 45 -27.45 47.55 -5.79
C PRO A 45 -27.40 46.82 -7.14
N LYS A 46 -28.11 47.33 -8.15
CA LYS A 46 -28.26 46.73 -9.49
C LYS A 46 -26.97 46.65 -10.34
N LYS A 47 -25.83 47.19 -9.86
CA LYS A 47 -24.54 47.21 -10.58
C LYS A 47 -23.38 46.79 -9.67
N GLY A 48 -22.31 46.29 -10.28
CA GLY A 48 -21.13 45.72 -9.59
C GLY A 48 -21.29 44.23 -9.28
N ASN A 49 -20.16 43.52 -9.12
CA ASN A 49 -20.18 42.06 -8.93
C ASN A 49 -20.66 41.65 -7.53
N MET A 50 -20.14 42.31 -6.49
CA MET A 50 -20.43 41.99 -5.08
C MET A 50 -20.43 43.26 -4.18
N PRO A 51 -21.17 44.35 -4.51
CA PRO A 51 -21.18 45.59 -3.71
C PRO A 51 -21.57 45.37 -2.24
N SER A 52 -22.40 44.37 -1.95
CA SER A 52 -22.85 44.05 -0.58
C SER A 52 -21.77 43.43 0.31
N LEU A 53 -20.58 43.07 -0.22
CA LEU A 53 -19.54 42.33 0.50
C LEU A 53 -19.13 42.97 1.84
N ASN A 54 -19.03 44.31 1.89
CA ASN A 54 -18.70 45.03 3.13
C ASN A 54 -19.77 44.83 4.21
N VAL A 55 -21.06 44.98 3.84
CA VAL A 55 -22.20 44.81 4.75
C VAL A 55 -22.31 43.36 5.22
N ILE A 56 -22.06 42.39 4.36
CA ILE A 56 -22.09 40.97 4.74
C ILE A 56 -20.90 40.62 5.67
N THR A 57 -19.73 41.21 5.44
CA THR A 57 -18.51 40.93 6.23
C THR A 57 -18.56 41.59 7.61
N ASN A 58 -18.93 42.87 7.67
CA ASN A 58 -18.78 43.72 8.86
C ASN A 58 -20.12 44.06 9.54
N GLY A 59 -21.25 43.84 8.85
CA GLY A 59 -22.59 44.13 9.34
C GLY A 59 -23.12 45.50 8.90
N ARG A 60 -24.13 45.97 9.62
CA ARG A 60 -24.78 47.28 9.45
C ARG A 60 -25.24 47.80 10.82
N PRO A 61 -25.65 49.07 10.95
CA PRO A 61 -26.29 49.56 12.17
C PRO A 61 -27.42 48.62 12.63
N GLY A 62 -27.39 48.24 13.92
CA GLY A 62 -28.33 47.29 14.51
C GLY A 62 -28.08 45.79 14.22
N LEU A 63 -27.09 45.40 13.41
CA LEU A 63 -26.74 44.00 13.18
C LEU A 63 -25.26 43.79 12.82
N SER A 64 -24.47 43.32 13.79
CA SER A 64 -23.03 43.06 13.65
C SER A 64 -22.70 41.92 12.68
N GLY A 65 -21.69 42.10 11.84
CA GLY A 65 -21.19 41.07 10.93
C GLY A 65 -20.37 39.99 11.67
N PRO A 66 -20.21 38.79 11.08
CA PRO A 66 -20.64 38.43 9.72
C PRO A 66 -22.15 38.15 9.61
N LEU A 67 -22.74 38.56 8.49
CA LEU A 67 -24.13 38.28 8.14
C LEU A 67 -24.28 37.00 7.31
N SER A 68 -23.19 36.41 6.81
CA SER A 68 -23.16 35.05 6.25
C SER A 68 -21.77 34.44 6.36
N GLN A 69 -21.66 33.12 6.15
CA GLN A 69 -20.36 32.46 5.98
C GLN A 69 -19.80 32.64 4.56
N LEU A 70 -20.69 32.73 3.57
CA LEU A 70 -20.37 32.77 2.14
C LEU A 70 -21.15 33.89 1.44
N GLY A 71 -20.51 34.57 0.48
CA GLY A 71 -21.15 35.44 -0.49
C GLY A 71 -20.98 34.89 -1.91
N LEU A 72 -21.87 35.25 -2.84
CA LEU A 72 -21.79 34.82 -4.24
C LEU A 72 -22.01 35.99 -5.20
N GLY A 73 -20.97 36.34 -5.97
CA GLY A 73 -21.00 37.40 -6.96
C GLY A 73 -21.92 37.10 -8.16
N ARG A 74 -22.30 38.13 -8.91
CA ARG A 74 -23.06 38.04 -10.16
C ARG A 74 -22.33 37.28 -11.28
N ASP A 75 -21.01 37.19 -11.21
CA ASP A 75 -20.17 36.38 -12.11
C ASP A 75 -19.99 34.92 -11.65
N GLY A 76 -20.50 34.55 -10.47
CA GLY A 76 -20.32 33.22 -9.88
C GLY A 76 -19.15 33.10 -8.89
N THR A 77 -18.35 34.15 -8.68
CA THR A 77 -17.25 34.16 -7.71
C THR A 77 -17.77 33.94 -6.28
N VAL A 78 -17.20 32.97 -5.56
CA VAL A 78 -17.53 32.70 -4.15
C VAL A 78 -16.61 33.50 -3.24
N TYR A 79 -17.22 34.32 -2.37
CA TYR A 79 -16.53 35.08 -1.34
C TYR A 79 -16.62 34.32 -0.01
N VAL A 80 -15.50 33.87 0.54
CA VAL A 80 -15.48 33.15 1.83
C VAL A 80 -15.28 34.17 2.95
N ILE A 81 -16.34 34.42 3.72
CA ILE A 81 -16.47 35.57 4.61
C ILE A 81 -16.20 35.17 6.07
N ALA A 82 -16.75 34.04 6.52
CA ALA A 82 -16.63 33.57 7.90
C ALA A 82 -16.63 32.05 8.02
N ALA A 83 -15.79 31.53 8.91
CA ALA A 83 -15.78 30.11 9.28
C ALA A 83 -16.63 29.80 10.53
N GLY A 84 -17.01 30.79 11.32
CA GLY A 84 -17.85 30.62 12.51
C GLY A 84 -19.34 30.83 12.26
N LEU A 85 -20.07 31.13 13.32
CA LEU A 85 -21.49 31.48 13.31
C LEU A 85 -21.70 32.86 12.66
N ALA A 86 -22.67 32.97 11.76
CA ALA A 86 -23.07 34.22 11.12
C ALA A 86 -24.56 34.53 11.34
N TYR A 87 -24.92 35.80 11.41
CA TYR A 87 -26.29 36.23 11.74
C TYR A 87 -27.17 36.39 10.48
N HIS A 88 -27.55 35.26 9.87
CA HIS A 88 -28.27 35.22 8.59
C HIS A 88 -29.77 34.92 8.69
N ALA A 89 -30.19 33.88 9.41
CA ALA A 89 -31.55 33.34 9.34
C ALA A 89 -32.58 34.05 10.26
N GLY A 90 -32.11 34.72 11.32
CA GLY A 90 -32.96 35.30 12.35
C GLY A 90 -33.86 34.26 13.05
N GLN A 91 -35.13 34.60 13.30
CA GLN A 91 -36.11 33.70 13.91
C GLN A 91 -36.59 32.64 12.91
N VAL A 92 -36.42 31.35 13.25
CA VAL A 92 -36.65 30.22 12.34
C VAL A 92 -37.70 29.24 12.87
N ARG A 93 -38.37 28.54 11.96
CA ARG A 93 -39.42 27.54 12.30
C ARG A 93 -38.89 26.18 12.78
N SER A 94 -37.56 25.99 12.79
CA SER A 94 -36.89 24.80 13.35
C SER A 94 -35.50 25.19 13.84
N SER A 95 -35.09 24.67 15.00
CA SER A 95 -33.72 24.84 15.52
C SER A 95 -32.66 24.35 14.55
N SER A 96 -32.96 23.37 13.69
CA SER A 96 -32.04 22.87 12.66
C SER A 96 -31.69 23.88 11.55
N TYR A 97 -32.43 24.99 11.46
CA TYR A 97 -32.19 26.08 10.50
C TYR A 97 -31.48 27.29 11.14
N ALA A 98 -31.39 27.36 12.47
CA ALA A 98 -30.86 28.52 13.19
C ALA A 98 -29.36 28.72 12.92
N ASN A 99 -28.87 29.95 13.06
CA ASN A 99 -27.50 30.38 12.73
C ASN A 99 -26.38 29.42 13.21
N ALA A 100 -26.53 28.79 14.38
CA ALA A 100 -25.55 27.84 14.95
C ALA A 100 -25.52 26.46 14.27
N TYR A 101 -26.48 26.18 13.39
CA TYR A 101 -26.70 24.91 12.70
C TYR A 101 -26.71 25.05 11.17
N SER A 102 -26.59 26.27 10.62
CA SER A 102 -26.76 26.52 9.19
C SER A 102 -25.71 27.43 8.57
N ILE A 103 -25.32 27.09 7.33
CA ILE A 103 -24.45 27.91 6.48
C ILE A 103 -25.34 28.84 5.68
N GLY A 104 -25.18 30.15 5.87
CA GLY A 104 -25.83 31.18 5.05
C GLY A 104 -24.98 31.50 3.81
N ILE A 105 -25.63 31.58 2.65
CA ILE A 105 -25.06 32.06 1.39
C ILE A 105 -25.80 33.33 0.96
N GLU A 106 -25.12 34.47 1.01
CA GLU A 106 -25.64 35.78 0.57
C GLU A 106 -25.24 36.03 -0.88
N ALA A 107 -26.15 35.71 -1.81
CA ALA A 107 -25.90 35.88 -3.24
C ALA A 107 -26.37 37.26 -3.72
N GLU A 108 -25.52 37.94 -4.51
CA GLU A 108 -25.72 39.34 -4.88
C GLU A 108 -26.78 39.48 -6.00
N ALA A 109 -27.98 39.89 -5.61
CA ALA A 109 -29.11 40.13 -6.50
C ALA A 109 -30.02 41.24 -5.93
N THR A 110 -30.74 41.96 -6.79
CA THR A 110 -31.65 43.07 -6.40
C THR A 110 -32.92 42.58 -5.70
N GLY A 111 -33.15 41.27 -5.66
CA GLY A 111 -34.34 40.64 -5.10
C GLY A 111 -35.59 40.68 -5.98
N VAL A 112 -35.55 41.41 -7.09
CA VAL A 112 -36.65 41.50 -8.08
C VAL A 112 -36.21 41.15 -9.50
N ASP A 113 -34.99 41.50 -9.91
CA ASP A 113 -34.50 41.21 -11.26
C ASP A 113 -34.22 39.70 -11.47
N PRO A 114 -34.25 39.22 -12.73
CA PRO A 114 -33.71 37.91 -13.11
C PRO A 114 -32.23 37.76 -12.74
N TRP A 115 -31.83 36.54 -12.44
CA TRP A 115 -30.46 36.20 -12.05
C TRP A 115 -29.63 35.82 -13.29
N PRO A 116 -28.34 36.20 -13.38
CA PRO A 116 -27.42 35.67 -14.39
C PRO A 116 -27.38 34.14 -14.34
N ALA A 117 -27.38 33.49 -15.50
CA ALA A 117 -27.31 32.02 -15.59
C ALA A 117 -26.08 31.48 -14.85
N VAL A 118 -24.90 32.08 -15.10
CA VAL A 118 -23.63 31.74 -14.44
C VAL A 118 -23.69 31.85 -12.91
N GLN A 119 -24.42 32.82 -12.36
CA GLN A 119 -24.62 32.94 -10.91
C GLN A 119 -25.48 31.79 -10.39
N LEU A 120 -26.57 31.43 -11.07
CA LEU A 120 -27.40 30.28 -10.68
C LEU A 120 -26.67 28.94 -10.86
N ASP A 121 -25.82 28.81 -11.88
CA ASP A 121 -24.97 27.65 -12.10
C ASP A 121 -23.96 27.49 -10.95
N ALA A 122 -23.19 28.54 -10.65
CA ALA A 122 -22.23 28.56 -9.54
C ALA A 122 -22.90 28.37 -8.16
N TYR A 123 -24.11 28.90 -7.94
CA TYR A 123 -24.88 28.66 -6.72
C TYR A 123 -25.29 27.19 -6.59
N GLY A 124 -25.65 26.53 -7.70
CA GLY A 124 -25.94 25.11 -7.76
C GLY A 124 -24.73 24.24 -7.40
N GLU A 125 -23.57 24.54 -8.00
CA GLU A 125 -22.29 23.90 -7.68
C GLU A 125 -21.88 24.11 -6.22
N LEU A 126 -21.97 25.34 -5.71
CA LEU A 126 -21.65 25.69 -4.32
C LEU A 126 -22.53 24.89 -3.34
N CYS A 127 -23.83 24.85 -3.57
CA CYS A 127 -24.75 24.07 -2.75
C CYS A 127 -24.45 22.57 -2.83
N ALA A 128 -24.14 22.03 -4.02
CA ALA A 128 -23.77 20.62 -4.17
C ALA A 128 -22.44 20.27 -3.48
N ALA A 129 -21.45 21.16 -3.53
CA ALA A 129 -20.16 21.01 -2.85
C ALA A 129 -20.33 20.95 -1.33
N LEU A 130 -21.14 21.87 -0.77
CA LEU A 130 -21.46 21.90 0.66
C LEU A 130 -22.32 20.68 1.08
N VAL A 131 -23.25 20.23 0.23
CA VAL A 131 -24.04 19.02 0.47
C VAL A 131 -23.13 17.79 0.57
N ARG A 132 -22.18 17.62 -0.37
CA ARG A 132 -21.17 16.55 -0.34
C ARG A 132 -20.24 16.66 0.88
N ALA A 133 -19.79 17.86 1.22
CA ALA A 133 -18.78 18.08 2.27
C ALA A 133 -19.29 17.96 3.71
N TYR A 134 -20.61 18.05 3.93
CA TYR A 134 -21.24 17.99 5.26
C TYR A 134 -22.30 16.89 5.40
N ASP A 135 -22.27 15.88 4.52
CA ASP A 135 -23.18 14.72 4.49
C ASP A 135 -24.67 15.12 4.64
N LEU A 136 -25.10 16.04 3.78
CA LEU A 136 -26.48 16.53 3.77
C LEU A 136 -27.29 15.84 2.66
N THR A 137 -28.61 15.91 2.79
CA THR A 137 -29.53 15.65 1.68
C THR A 137 -29.93 16.96 0.99
N VAL A 138 -30.30 16.93 -0.29
CA VAL A 138 -30.66 18.15 -1.06
C VAL A 138 -31.87 18.90 -0.49
N SER A 139 -32.73 18.25 0.30
CA SER A 139 -33.81 18.90 1.06
C SER A 139 -33.32 19.80 2.21
N ARG A 140 -32.02 19.78 2.52
CA ARG A 140 -31.34 20.73 3.42
C ARG A 140 -30.85 22.00 2.72
N VAL A 141 -31.02 22.12 1.40
CA VAL A 141 -30.83 23.38 0.66
C VAL A 141 -32.18 24.13 0.64
N LEU A 142 -32.30 25.14 1.49
CA LEU A 142 -33.55 25.87 1.75
C LEU A 142 -33.39 27.36 1.50
N GLY A 143 -34.42 28.03 1.00
CA GLY A 143 -34.45 29.50 0.94
C GLY A 143 -34.71 30.10 2.31
N HIS A 144 -34.30 31.36 2.55
CA HIS A 144 -34.63 32.09 3.77
C HIS A 144 -36.16 32.09 4.04
N LYS A 145 -36.95 32.29 2.98
CA LYS A 145 -38.42 32.16 2.97
C LYS A 145 -38.94 30.80 3.46
N GLU A 146 -38.19 29.73 3.24
CA GLU A 146 -38.55 28.36 3.66
C GLU A 146 -38.10 28.03 5.10
N VAL A 147 -37.20 28.81 5.71
CA VAL A 147 -36.74 28.59 7.11
C VAL A 147 -37.29 29.60 8.11
N CYS A 148 -37.73 30.77 7.65
CA CYS A 148 -38.19 31.86 8.51
C CYS A 148 -39.43 31.49 9.35
N TYR A 149 -39.55 32.13 10.52
CA TYR A 149 -40.77 32.21 11.30
C TYR A 149 -41.06 33.69 11.67
N PRO A 150 -42.32 34.14 11.65
CA PRO A 150 -43.46 33.47 11.03
C PRO A 150 -43.25 33.28 9.53
N ALA A 151 -44.00 32.35 8.92
CA ALA A 151 -43.94 32.16 7.46
C ALA A 151 -44.33 33.46 6.74
N GLY A 152 -43.66 33.78 5.63
CA GLY A 152 -43.84 35.05 4.93
C GLY A 152 -43.05 36.23 5.49
N ARG A 153 -42.39 36.10 6.67
CA ARG A 153 -41.44 37.12 7.18
C ARG A 153 -40.31 37.43 6.18
N LYS A 154 -39.98 36.47 5.31
CA LYS A 154 -38.95 36.60 4.28
C LYS A 154 -39.43 36.07 2.93
N SER A 155 -38.98 36.74 1.87
CA SER A 155 -39.24 36.43 0.46
C SER A 155 -37.99 35.90 -0.27
N ASP A 156 -36.81 35.99 0.33
CA ASP A 156 -35.54 35.62 -0.27
C ASP A 156 -35.27 34.09 -0.28
N PRO A 157 -34.62 33.55 -1.33
CA PRO A 157 -34.28 34.20 -2.60
C PRO A 157 -35.52 34.28 -3.52
N ASN A 158 -35.51 35.15 -4.54
CA ASN A 158 -36.66 35.36 -5.43
C ASN A 158 -36.83 34.28 -6.53
N PHE A 159 -36.00 33.23 -6.56
CA PHE A 159 -36.18 32.09 -7.46
C PHE A 159 -36.99 30.95 -6.82
N SER A 160 -37.41 29.99 -7.66
CA SER A 160 -38.10 28.76 -7.23
C SER A 160 -37.13 27.80 -6.52
N MET A 161 -37.41 27.49 -5.25
CA MET A 161 -36.59 26.59 -4.45
C MET A 161 -36.72 25.10 -4.85
N PRO A 162 -37.89 24.58 -5.29
CA PRO A 162 -37.97 23.27 -5.92
C PRO A 162 -37.05 23.13 -7.14
N ASP A 163 -37.09 24.09 -8.07
CA ASP A 163 -36.28 24.04 -9.29
C ASP A 163 -34.79 24.21 -8.98
N PHE A 164 -34.46 25.05 -8.00
CA PHE A 164 -33.08 25.17 -7.51
C PHE A 164 -32.57 23.87 -6.87
N ARG A 165 -33.40 23.15 -6.10
CA ARG A 165 -33.04 21.81 -5.60
C ARG A 165 -32.94 20.77 -6.71
N ALA A 166 -33.74 20.86 -7.77
CA ALA A 166 -33.58 20.01 -8.95
C ALA A 166 -32.25 20.29 -9.68
N ARG A 167 -31.86 21.56 -9.81
CA ARG A 167 -30.54 22.00 -10.29
C ARG A 167 -29.40 21.41 -9.43
N VAL A 168 -29.44 21.56 -8.11
CA VAL A 168 -28.43 20.97 -7.19
C VAL A 168 -28.42 19.44 -7.32
N THR A 169 -29.57 18.79 -7.51
CA THR A 169 -29.66 17.34 -7.74
C THR A 169 -28.99 16.91 -9.06
N LYS A 170 -29.10 17.71 -10.13
CA LYS A 170 -28.41 17.46 -11.41
C LYS A 170 -26.88 17.48 -11.21
N VAL A 171 -26.37 18.48 -10.48
CA VAL A 171 -24.94 18.58 -10.13
C VAL A 171 -24.47 17.41 -9.26
N LEU A 172 -25.27 17.01 -8.27
CA LEU A 172 -24.95 15.88 -7.39
C LEU A 172 -24.87 14.55 -8.16
N LYS A 173 -25.71 14.36 -9.17
CA LYS A 173 -25.74 13.18 -10.06
C LYS A 173 -24.71 13.18 -11.17
N ALA A 174 -24.13 14.33 -11.52
CA ALA A 174 -23.05 14.38 -12.50
C ALA A 174 -21.83 13.61 -11.95
N PRO A 175 -21.12 12.80 -12.78
CA PRO A 175 -19.83 12.25 -12.39
C PRO A 175 -18.90 13.41 -12.05
N ALA A 176 -18.07 13.24 -11.00
CA ALA A 176 -17.27 14.33 -10.47
C ALA A 176 -16.31 14.88 -11.56
N THR A 177 -16.65 16.04 -12.11
CA THR A 177 -15.79 16.81 -13.00
C THR A 177 -14.61 17.32 -12.18
N VAL A 178 -13.53 16.53 -12.12
CA VAL A 178 -12.24 16.96 -11.59
C VAL A 178 -11.87 18.26 -12.32
N PRO A 179 -11.69 19.40 -11.62
CA PRO A 179 -11.36 20.65 -12.28
C PRO A 179 -9.94 20.57 -12.86
N VAL A 180 -9.85 20.12 -14.11
CA VAL A 180 -8.69 20.34 -14.97
C VAL A 180 -8.62 21.85 -15.18
N GLY A 181 -7.81 22.52 -14.37
CA GLY A 181 -7.66 23.97 -14.44
C GLY A 181 -7.26 24.41 -15.84
N THR A 182 -7.46 25.69 -16.16
CA THR A 182 -7.02 26.23 -17.45
C THR A 182 -5.53 25.90 -17.68
N PRO A 183 -5.06 25.74 -18.93
CA PRO A 183 -3.66 25.43 -19.21
C PRO A 183 -2.68 26.39 -18.53
N ALA A 184 -3.06 27.67 -18.36
CA ALA A 184 -2.30 28.67 -17.60
C ALA A 184 -2.27 28.39 -16.07
N GLN A 185 -3.37 27.95 -15.46
CA GLN A 185 -3.42 27.57 -14.04
C GLN A 185 -2.63 26.27 -13.78
N ILE A 186 -2.73 25.28 -14.67
CA ILE A 186 -1.93 24.03 -14.58
C ILE A 186 -0.44 24.36 -14.74
N PHE A 187 -0.07 25.12 -15.77
CA PHE A 187 1.31 25.58 -15.98
C PHE A 187 1.85 26.34 -14.76
N SER A 188 1.07 27.29 -14.21
CA SER A 188 1.47 28.05 -13.02
C SER A 188 1.65 27.17 -11.77
N ALA A 189 0.78 26.18 -11.58
CA ALA A 189 0.84 25.26 -10.45
C ALA A 189 2.03 24.28 -10.53
N VAL A 190 2.42 23.87 -11.75
CA VAL A 190 3.64 23.09 -12.02
C VAL A 190 4.89 23.98 -11.83
N TRP A 191 4.92 25.15 -12.49
CA TRP A 191 6.03 26.11 -12.43
C TRP A 191 6.39 26.55 -11.00
N ALA A 192 5.38 26.74 -10.15
CA ALA A 192 5.55 27.13 -8.75
C ALA A 192 5.87 25.97 -7.79
N ARG A 193 5.84 24.71 -8.25
CA ARG A 193 6.12 23.51 -7.42
C ARG A 193 7.36 22.74 -7.85
N ASP A 194 7.74 22.77 -9.12
CA ASP A 194 8.93 22.07 -9.60
C ASP A 194 10.21 22.73 -9.06
N ALA A 195 10.83 22.06 -8.10
CA ALA A 195 12.07 22.49 -7.42
C ALA A 195 13.34 22.39 -8.29
N VAL A 196 13.26 21.71 -9.44
CA VAL A 196 14.39 21.55 -10.39
C VAL A 196 14.12 22.39 -11.63
N LYS A 197 14.95 23.41 -11.87
CA LYS A 197 14.89 24.24 -13.09
C LYS A 197 15.94 23.78 -14.10
N GLY A 198 15.50 23.11 -15.17
CA GLY A 198 16.37 22.70 -16.28
C GLY A 198 16.79 23.87 -17.17
N PRO A 199 17.97 23.81 -17.82
CA PRO A 199 18.54 24.94 -18.57
C PRO A 199 17.75 25.37 -19.81
N TRP A 200 16.83 24.53 -20.28
CA TRP A 200 15.98 24.77 -21.46
C TRP A 200 14.78 25.70 -21.18
N MET A 201 14.52 26.05 -19.91
CA MET A 201 13.38 26.86 -19.47
C MET A 201 13.73 28.35 -19.36
N THR A 202 14.10 28.95 -20.50
CA THR A 202 14.18 30.42 -20.66
C THR A 202 12.81 31.00 -21.07
N PRO A 203 12.54 32.30 -20.83
CA PRO A 203 11.28 32.93 -21.24
C PRO A 203 11.01 32.91 -22.75
N ASP A 204 12.10 32.90 -23.53
CA ASP A 204 12.10 33.15 -24.98
C ASP A 204 12.19 31.87 -25.83
N ASN A 205 12.03 30.70 -25.22
CA ASN A 205 12.11 29.41 -25.93
C ASN A 205 11.04 29.33 -27.05
N PRO A 206 11.43 29.18 -28.33
CA PRO A 206 10.50 29.21 -29.47
C PRO A 206 9.69 27.92 -29.62
N THR A 207 10.18 26.78 -29.14
CA THR A 207 9.45 25.50 -29.21
C THR A 207 8.46 25.38 -28.04
N ARG A 208 7.40 26.19 -28.07
CA ARG A 208 6.35 26.27 -27.03
C ARG A 208 5.40 25.05 -26.95
N ALA A 209 5.90 23.86 -27.27
CA ALA A 209 5.17 22.60 -27.09
C ALA A 209 5.29 22.15 -25.63
N ALA A 210 4.20 22.26 -24.86
CA ALA A 210 4.15 21.81 -23.48
C ALA A 210 4.13 20.26 -23.40
N GLN A 211 5.31 19.64 -23.49
CA GLN A 211 5.46 18.22 -23.20
C GLN A 211 5.28 17.97 -21.70
N SER A 212 4.37 17.07 -21.35
CA SER A 212 4.11 16.74 -19.95
C SER A 212 5.24 15.89 -19.39
N VAL A 213 6.07 16.51 -18.53
CA VAL A 213 7.05 15.82 -17.68
C VAL A 213 6.36 14.70 -16.90
N ILE A 214 5.12 14.92 -16.41
CA ILE A 214 4.34 13.92 -15.67
C ILE A 214 3.83 12.77 -16.57
N GLY A 215 3.63 13.02 -17.86
CA GLY A 215 3.12 12.02 -18.81
C GLY A 215 4.19 11.16 -19.49
N THR A 216 5.47 11.56 -19.42
CA THR A 216 6.58 10.90 -20.13
C THR A 216 7.79 10.70 -19.22
N THR A 217 8.36 11.80 -18.72
CA THR A 217 9.59 11.78 -17.92
C THR A 217 9.39 11.18 -16.52
N PHE A 218 8.28 11.46 -15.84
CA PHE A 218 8.02 11.02 -14.47
C PHE A 218 7.74 9.51 -14.37
N PRO A 219 6.94 8.87 -15.23
CA PRO A 219 6.80 7.42 -15.23
C PRO A 219 8.13 6.72 -15.51
N ASP A 220 8.98 7.29 -16.37
CA ASP A 220 10.29 6.71 -16.69
C ASP A 220 11.35 7.02 -15.63
N GLN A 221 11.29 8.17 -14.94
CA GLN A 221 12.07 8.44 -13.74
C GLN A 221 11.63 7.58 -12.56
N VAL A 222 10.33 7.28 -12.41
CA VAL A 222 9.84 6.32 -11.41
C VAL A 222 10.34 4.92 -11.76
N LYS A 223 10.19 4.43 -13.01
CA LYS A 223 10.80 3.15 -13.44
C LYS A 223 12.31 3.12 -13.22
N ALA A 224 13.04 4.19 -13.54
CA ALA A 224 14.49 4.26 -13.35
C ALA A 224 14.88 4.34 -11.86
N THR A 225 14.09 5.03 -11.04
CA THR A 225 14.28 5.11 -9.58
C THR A 225 13.92 3.80 -8.91
N ASP A 226 12.89 3.10 -9.35
CA ASP A 226 12.49 1.79 -8.85
C ASP A 226 13.44 0.70 -9.35
N ALA A 227 13.97 0.79 -10.57
CA ALA A 227 15.05 -0.07 -11.04
C ALA A 227 16.35 0.19 -10.28
N ALA A 228 16.71 1.47 -10.02
CA ALA A 228 17.85 1.84 -9.21
C ALA A 228 17.66 1.46 -7.73
N ASN A 229 16.44 1.51 -7.18
CA ASN A 229 16.11 1.08 -5.83
C ASN A 229 16.01 -0.45 -5.71
N ALA A 230 15.56 -1.16 -6.74
CA ALA A 230 15.61 -2.61 -6.81
C ALA A 230 17.07 -3.06 -6.89
N ALA A 231 17.87 -2.43 -7.76
CA ALA A 231 19.33 -2.57 -7.80
C ALA A 231 19.97 -2.20 -6.45
N ALA A 232 19.53 -1.14 -5.76
CA ALA A 232 20.05 -0.74 -4.45
C ALA A 232 19.52 -1.57 -3.27
N ARG A 233 18.54 -2.47 -3.49
CA ARG A 233 18.09 -3.50 -2.54
C ARG A 233 18.75 -4.84 -2.81
N THR A 234 18.99 -5.17 -4.09
CA THR A 234 19.86 -6.27 -4.46
C THR A 234 21.33 -5.94 -4.26
N PHE A 235 21.79 -4.68 -4.23
CA PHE A 235 23.21 -4.37 -3.98
C PHE A 235 23.66 -4.80 -2.58
N PRO A 236 22.90 -4.55 -1.49
CA PRO A 236 23.18 -5.14 -0.18
C PRO A 236 23.10 -6.67 -0.18
N ALA A 237 22.16 -7.29 -0.91
CA ALA A 237 22.04 -8.74 -1.00
C ALA A 237 23.17 -9.39 -1.82
N VAL A 238 23.53 -8.80 -2.96
CA VAL A 238 24.59 -9.22 -3.89
C VAL A 238 25.97 -8.80 -3.39
N ALA A 239 26.10 -7.78 -2.54
CA ALA A 239 27.33 -7.48 -1.82
C ALA A 239 27.44 -8.30 -0.52
N ALA A 240 26.33 -8.72 0.09
CA ALA A 240 26.34 -9.74 1.14
C ALA A 240 26.71 -11.10 0.53
N ASP A 241 26.09 -11.50 -0.58
CA ASP A 241 26.41 -12.70 -1.34
C ASP A 241 27.81 -12.62 -1.95
N ALA A 242 28.27 -11.50 -2.49
CA ALA A 242 29.65 -11.38 -2.96
C ALA A 242 30.66 -11.35 -1.80
N ARG A 243 30.32 -10.82 -0.62
CA ARG A 243 31.14 -10.96 0.59
C ARG A 243 31.09 -12.38 1.16
N ALA A 244 29.96 -13.07 1.06
CA ALA A 244 29.79 -14.46 1.50
C ALA A 244 30.44 -15.43 0.51
N THR A 245 30.41 -15.16 -0.80
CA THR A 245 31.13 -15.87 -1.85
C THR A 245 32.61 -15.54 -1.81
N ALA A 246 33.03 -14.31 -1.50
CA ALA A 246 34.44 -14.00 -1.26
C ALA A 246 34.94 -14.63 0.06
N ALA A 247 34.13 -14.64 1.11
CA ALA A 247 34.46 -15.34 2.37
C ALA A 247 34.45 -16.86 2.18
N ALA A 248 33.51 -17.42 1.42
CA ALA A 248 33.46 -18.83 1.06
C ALA A 248 34.59 -19.21 0.10
N ALA A 249 34.99 -18.35 -0.83
CA ALA A 249 36.15 -18.55 -1.70
C ALA A 249 37.47 -18.40 -0.93
N THR A 250 37.53 -17.51 0.07
CA THR A 250 38.68 -17.39 0.98
C THR A 250 38.75 -18.59 1.93
N ALA A 251 37.59 -19.08 2.41
CA ALA A 251 37.51 -20.29 3.21
C ALA A 251 37.77 -21.55 2.37
N LEU A 252 37.39 -21.58 1.09
CA LEU A 252 37.68 -22.66 0.15
C LEU A 252 39.14 -22.61 -0.31
N ALA A 253 39.74 -21.43 -0.49
CA ALA A 253 41.17 -21.28 -0.73
C ALA A 253 41.99 -21.61 0.52
N GLY A 254 41.52 -21.27 1.71
CA GLY A 254 42.08 -21.71 2.99
C GLY A 254 41.95 -23.21 3.20
N ALA A 255 40.81 -23.81 2.85
CA ALA A 255 40.59 -25.25 2.88
C ALA A 255 41.39 -25.97 1.79
N ALA A 256 41.62 -25.36 0.63
CA ALA A 256 42.47 -25.91 -0.44
C ALA A 256 43.97 -25.77 -0.10
N ALA A 257 44.37 -24.70 0.60
CA ALA A 257 45.70 -24.57 1.18
C ALA A 257 45.91 -25.58 2.32
N ALA A 258 44.88 -25.83 3.14
CA ALA A 258 44.89 -26.89 4.14
C ALA A 258 44.95 -28.29 3.51
N LEU A 259 44.14 -28.58 2.49
CA LEU A 259 44.21 -29.84 1.72
C LEU A 259 45.55 -30.00 0.99
N GLY A 260 46.14 -28.91 0.50
CA GLY A 260 47.48 -28.89 -0.09
C GLY A 260 48.59 -29.15 0.94
N ALA A 261 48.40 -28.69 2.18
CA ALA A 261 49.25 -29.05 3.32
C ALA A 261 49.01 -30.48 3.83
N THR A 262 47.79 -31.02 3.64
CA THR A 262 47.43 -32.41 3.97
C THR A 262 47.28 -33.26 2.71
N ALA A 263 48.30 -33.28 1.87
CA ALA A 263 48.41 -34.18 0.70
C ALA A 263 48.71 -35.64 1.11
N THR A 264 47.89 -36.19 2.00
CA THR A 264 47.80 -37.61 2.39
C THR A 264 46.31 -38.00 2.44
N PRO A 265 45.95 -39.24 2.05
CA PRO A 265 44.86 -39.37 1.08
C PRO A 265 43.43 -39.47 1.63
N VAL A 266 42.55 -38.69 0.99
CA VAL A 266 41.22 -39.08 0.48
C VAL A 266 40.10 -39.39 1.50
N ALA A 267 39.05 -38.57 1.46
CA ALA A 267 37.78 -38.76 2.15
C ALA A 267 36.87 -39.88 1.54
N ALA A 268 37.44 -41.07 1.31
CA ALA A 268 36.67 -42.32 1.46
C ALA A 268 36.36 -42.60 2.94
N ASP A 269 36.97 -41.82 3.84
CA ASP A 269 37.15 -42.07 5.26
C ASP A 269 35.95 -41.81 6.18
N ALA A 270 34.73 -41.87 5.64
CA ALA A 270 33.66 -42.53 6.40
C ALA A 270 34.07 -43.99 6.74
N ALA A 271 34.86 -44.62 5.86
CA ALA A 271 35.53 -45.89 6.09
C ALA A 271 36.62 -45.86 7.19
N GLN A 272 37.15 -44.70 7.62
CA GLN A 272 38.01 -44.61 8.81
C GLN A 272 37.22 -44.94 10.10
N THR A 273 35.90 -44.78 10.08
CA THR A 273 35.01 -45.31 11.14
C THR A 273 34.95 -46.83 11.11
N ARG A 274 35.19 -47.47 9.95
CA ARG A 274 35.47 -48.91 9.85
C ARG A 274 36.91 -49.24 10.24
N ALA A 275 37.89 -48.35 10.01
CA ALA A 275 39.22 -48.47 10.62
C ALA A 275 39.24 -48.29 12.17
N ALA A 276 38.10 -47.92 12.77
CA ALA A 276 37.88 -48.07 14.21
C ALA A 276 37.54 -49.51 14.61
N ALA A 277 36.99 -50.32 13.69
CA ALA A 277 36.85 -51.77 13.87
C ALA A 277 38.20 -52.49 13.72
N ASP A 278 39.15 -51.97 12.94
CA ASP A 278 40.54 -52.48 12.93
C ASP A 278 41.20 -52.35 14.31
N ARG A 279 40.74 -51.42 15.16
CA ARG A 279 41.15 -51.35 16.59
C ARG A 279 40.47 -52.42 17.45
N SER A 280 39.27 -52.85 17.09
CA SER A 280 38.65 -54.08 17.63
C SER A 280 39.37 -55.34 17.11
N GLU A 281 39.94 -55.32 15.90
CA GLU A 281 40.81 -56.38 15.38
C GLU A 281 42.19 -56.39 16.06
N ALA A 282 42.70 -55.23 16.51
CA ALA A 282 43.84 -55.16 17.41
C ALA A 282 43.52 -55.75 18.80
N MET A 283 42.30 -55.56 19.33
CA MET A 283 41.82 -56.30 20.51
C MET A 283 41.70 -57.80 20.24
N LEU A 284 41.27 -58.20 19.05
CA LEU A 284 41.21 -59.61 18.62
C LEU A 284 42.63 -60.21 18.55
N THR A 285 43.61 -59.46 18.05
CA THR A 285 45.02 -59.85 17.97
C THR A 285 45.64 -60.00 19.37
N ALA A 286 45.31 -59.11 20.31
CA ALA A 286 45.71 -59.23 21.71
C ALA A 286 45.08 -60.46 22.39
N LEU A 287 43.80 -60.74 22.09
CA LEU A 287 43.11 -61.94 22.55
C LEU A 287 43.75 -63.22 21.96
N GLU A 288 44.06 -63.23 20.66
CA GLU A 288 44.79 -64.33 20.01
C GLU A 288 46.16 -64.57 20.62
N ALA A 289 46.94 -63.51 20.90
CA ALA A 289 48.23 -63.64 21.57
C ALA A 289 48.06 -64.29 22.95
N SER A 290 47.08 -63.84 23.74
CA SER A 290 46.74 -64.44 25.04
C SER A 290 46.32 -65.91 24.92
N VAL A 291 45.45 -66.25 23.96
CA VAL A 291 44.98 -67.63 23.74
C VAL A 291 46.11 -68.54 23.24
N ARG A 292 46.99 -68.03 22.37
CA ARG A 292 48.16 -68.76 21.85
C ARG A 292 49.16 -69.08 22.95
N THR A 293 49.37 -68.16 23.90
CA THR A 293 50.14 -68.42 25.12
C THR A 293 49.49 -69.51 25.98
N SER A 294 48.18 -69.43 26.23
CA SER A 294 47.44 -70.46 26.98
C SER A 294 47.48 -71.83 26.30
N MET A 295 47.38 -71.88 24.97
CA MET A 295 47.49 -73.12 24.19
C MET A 295 48.90 -73.70 24.20
N ALA A 296 49.96 -72.88 24.18
CA ALA A 296 51.33 -73.35 24.25
C ALA A 296 51.61 -74.08 25.59
N GLU A 297 51.17 -73.50 26.71
CA GLU A 297 51.27 -74.14 28.03
C GLU A 297 50.36 -75.40 28.12
N ALA A 298 49.17 -75.39 27.53
CA ALA A 298 48.29 -76.56 27.50
C ALA A 298 48.87 -77.72 26.66
N VAL A 299 49.47 -77.44 25.49
CA VAL A 299 50.10 -78.46 24.63
C VAL A 299 51.36 -79.02 25.29
N LYS A 300 52.16 -78.18 25.94
CA LYS A 300 53.33 -78.59 26.76
C LYS A 300 52.92 -79.62 27.82
N ALA A 301 51.89 -79.33 28.62
CA ALA A 301 51.33 -80.29 29.59
C ALA A 301 50.72 -81.54 28.93
N ALA A 302 50.05 -81.41 27.78
CA ALA A 302 49.45 -82.55 27.08
C ALA A 302 50.50 -83.48 26.45
N VAL A 303 51.65 -82.97 26.01
CA VAL A 303 52.77 -83.78 25.50
C VAL A 303 53.42 -84.59 26.62
N GLU A 304 53.52 -84.04 27.84
CA GLU A 304 53.93 -84.80 29.03
C GLU A 304 52.95 -85.94 29.34
N ALA A 305 51.64 -85.69 29.17
CA ALA A 305 50.58 -86.68 29.37
C ALA A 305 50.45 -87.73 28.24
N SER A 306 50.99 -87.48 27.04
CA SER A 306 50.80 -88.32 25.83
C SER A 306 51.55 -89.68 25.85
N ARG A 307 51.95 -90.18 27.01
CA ARG A 307 52.81 -91.36 27.20
C ARG A 307 52.06 -92.71 27.25
N VAL A 308 51.35 -93.01 26.16
CA VAL A 308 51.07 -94.36 25.56
C VAL A 308 50.41 -95.48 26.40
N ARG A 309 49.27 -96.05 25.91
CA ARG A 309 48.99 -97.52 25.76
C ARG A 309 47.57 -97.94 25.24
N VAL A 310 47.50 -98.62 24.06
CA VAL A 310 46.45 -99.57 23.51
C VAL A 310 44.95 -99.14 23.43
N HIS A 311 43.94 -99.83 22.83
CA HIS A 311 43.79 -101.18 22.20
C HIS A 311 42.82 -101.23 20.95
N VAL A 312 42.16 -102.38 20.64
CA VAL A 312 41.50 -102.72 19.33
C VAL A 312 40.26 -103.66 19.44
N THR A 313 39.23 -103.59 18.55
CA THR A 313 38.45 -104.69 17.86
C THR A 313 37.14 -104.19 17.14
N VAL A 314 36.57 -104.94 16.15
CA VAL A 314 35.55 -104.51 15.13
C VAL A 314 34.30 -105.43 15.04
N ARG A 315 33.10 -104.91 14.65
CA ARG A 315 31.88 -105.65 14.16
C ARG A 315 31.01 -104.84 13.15
N SER A 316 30.09 -105.48 12.40
CA SER A 316 29.34 -104.91 11.24
C SER A 316 27.98 -105.59 10.90
N ARG A 317 27.01 -104.87 10.28
CA ARG A 317 25.81 -105.26 9.45
C ARG A 317 24.74 -104.12 9.50
N SER A 318 23.74 -103.92 8.60
CA SER A 318 23.44 -104.33 7.20
C SER A 318 22.27 -103.48 6.64
N ALA A 319 22.10 -103.36 5.32
CA ALA A 319 20.87 -102.91 4.63
C ALA A 319 19.88 -104.11 4.43
N ALA A 320 18.70 -104.07 3.77
CA ALA A 320 18.02 -103.11 2.86
C ALA A 320 16.46 -103.23 3.06
N ALA A 321 15.47 -102.94 2.18
CA ALA A 321 15.36 -102.61 0.74
C ALA A 321 14.01 -101.90 0.39
N PRO A 322 13.84 -101.30 -0.82
CA PRO A 322 12.61 -100.62 -1.30
C PRO A 322 11.83 -101.39 -2.41
N PRO A 323 10.70 -100.87 -2.92
CA PRO A 323 10.11 -101.23 -4.22
C PRO A 323 10.40 -100.21 -5.35
N ALA A 324 10.20 -100.63 -6.62
CA ALA A 324 10.49 -99.89 -7.86
C ALA A 324 9.26 -99.07 -8.39
N ALA A 325 9.19 -98.44 -9.58
CA ALA A 325 9.71 -98.78 -10.92
C ALA A 325 9.84 -97.54 -11.89
N PRO A 326 10.34 -97.68 -13.14
CA PRO A 326 10.90 -96.60 -14.00
C PRO A 326 9.89 -96.02 -15.04
N ALA A 327 10.20 -95.20 -16.07
CA ALA A 327 11.47 -94.86 -16.77
C ALA A 327 11.45 -93.42 -17.37
N ALA A 328 12.61 -92.73 -17.58
CA ALA A 328 13.45 -92.61 -18.80
C ALA A 328 12.76 -91.99 -20.04
N ALA A 329 13.38 -91.15 -20.89
CA ALA A 329 14.79 -90.74 -21.07
C ALA A 329 14.85 -89.22 -21.50
N ASP A 330 15.88 -88.38 -21.25
CA ASP A 330 17.31 -88.37 -21.71
C ASP A 330 17.49 -87.95 -23.19
N PRO A 331 18.62 -87.38 -23.71
CA PRO A 331 19.84 -86.82 -23.10
C PRO A 331 20.28 -85.40 -23.62
N SER A 332 21.47 -84.95 -23.17
CA SER A 332 22.39 -83.94 -23.80
C SER A 332 22.06 -82.44 -23.64
N SER A 333 23.01 -81.49 -23.62
CA SER A 333 24.49 -81.48 -23.54
C SER A 333 24.92 -80.20 -22.75
N ALA A 334 25.97 -80.11 -21.91
CA ALA A 334 27.36 -80.60 -21.88
C ALA A 334 28.39 -79.57 -22.43
N SER A 335 29.57 -79.47 -21.77
CA SER A 335 30.64 -78.43 -21.89
C SER A 335 30.26 -77.01 -21.39
N GLY A 336 31.13 -76.19 -20.78
CA GLY A 336 32.39 -76.48 -20.07
C GLY A 336 33.69 -76.06 -20.76
N SER A 337 34.45 -75.11 -20.17
CA SER A 337 35.92 -75.00 -20.26
C SER A 337 36.54 -74.10 -19.17
N ALA A 338 37.86 -74.14 -19.03
CA ALA A 338 38.67 -73.71 -17.89
C ALA A 338 39.32 -72.29 -18.07
N PRO A 339 40.09 -71.76 -17.08
CA PRO A 339 40.56 -70.36 -17.06
C PRO A 339 42.03 -70.19 -17.48
N HIS A 340 42.52 -68.94 -17.52
CA HIS A 340 43.96 -68.65 -17.50
C HIS A 340 44.35 -67.48 -16.59
N PHE A 341 45.54 -67.62 -16.02
CA PHE A 341 46.31 -66.64 -15.24
C PHE A 341 47.52 -66.20 -16.08
N ARG A 342 47.83 -64.90 -16.11
CA ARG A 342 49.21 -64.37 -16.15
C ARG A 342 49.22 -62.88 -15.88
#